data_AF-A0A945PDG3-F1
#
_entry.id   AF-A0A945PDG3-F1
#
_cell.length_a   1.000
_cell.length_b   1.000
_cell.length_c   1.000
_cell.angle_alpha   90.00
_cell.angle_beta   90.00
_cell.angle_gamma   90.00
#
_symmetry.space_group_name_H-M   'P 1'
#
loop_
_entity.id
_entity.type
_entity.pdbx_description
1 polymer ?
#
loop_
_entity_poly.entity_id
_entity_poly.type
_entity_poly.pdbx_seq_one_letter_code
_entity_poly.pdbx_strand_id
1 'polypeptide(L)'
;MFITDTRPEKVNGFVVPYDMQDPTQTNTAKLSDTCAAIMCRMDNGAVLKSLHGNLRGHGNYVRIHGNKGLMENCRHGDKQRLRVWREPFEKRTGEPKETVYTPDFPTHHDRATRAGHGGGDFFTGYHFAEAIRSGEPPYLDVYRGVDMSIAGVQAWRSALADSAPFEVPDFRIKRLRKKYRNDHWTPDPAHKGAGQPASSIRGHIKLSVEAKKLARKVWKSKGYDVSQM
;
A
#
# COMPACT_ATOMS: atom_id res chain seq x y z
N MET A 1 8.97 3.08 -7.87
CA MET A 1 8.45 1.80 -7.34
C MET A 1 8.08 0.94 -8.53
N PHE A 2 7.71 -0.34 -8.36
CA PHE A 2 7.59 -1.36 -9.44
C PHE A 2 7.16 -0.84 -10.83
N ILE A 3 6.09 -0.03 -10.91
CA ILE A 3 5.56 0.52 -12.17
C ILE A 3 6.55 1.44 -12.90
N THR A 4 7.30 2.27 -12.17
CA THR A 4 8.15 3.34 -12.73
C THR A 4 9.64 3.18 -12.41
N ASP A 5 10.00 2.15 -11.64
CA ASP A 5 11.36 1.88 -11.12
C ASP A 5 12.02 3.03 -10.33
N THR A 6 11.24 4.04 -9.91
CA THR A 6 11.69 5.18 -9.09
C THR A 6 11.74 4.89 -7.59
N ARG A 7 12.20 5.82 -6.76
CA ARG A 7 12.18 5.70 -5.30
C ARG A 7 11.46 6.88 -4.65
N PRO A 8 10.64 6.69 -3.60
CA PRO A 8 10.14 7.82 -2.81
C PRO A 8 11.29 8.45 -2.01
N GLU A 9 11.40 9.78 -2.01
CA GLU A 9 12.39 10.52 -1.22
C GLU A 9 11.75 11.36 -0.10
N LYS A 10 10.49 11.74 -0.28
CA LYS A 10 9.73 12.51 0.70
C LYS A 10 8.28 12.07 0.73
N VAL A 11 7.65 12.08 1.91
CA VAL A 11 6.24 11.73 2.08
C VAL A 11 5.49 12.71 2.96
N ASN A 12 4.21 12.87 2.67
CA ASN A 12 3.20 13.43 3.57
C ASN A 12 2.13 12.36 3.80
N GLY A 13 1.69 12.19 5.04
CA GLY A 13 0.63 11.27 5.42
C GLY A 13 -0.55 12.03 6.02
N PHE A 14 -1.73 11.77 5.48
CA PHE A 14 -3.01 12.23 6.01
C PHE A 14 -3.83 11.01 6.37
N VAL A 15 -4.65 11.12 7.42
CA VAL A 15 -5.56 10.03 7.82
C VAL A 15 -6.97 10.53 7.97
N VAL A 16 -7.94 9.65 7.70
CA VAL A 16 -9.29 9.80 8.21
C VAL A 16 -9.30 9.11 9.57
N PRO A 17 -9.43 9.85 10.69
CA PRO A 17 -9.30 9.27 12.01
C PRO A 17 -10.30 8.14 12.28
N TYR A 18 -10.00 7.30 13.27
CA TYR A 18 -10.88 6.24 13.75
C TYR A 18 -12.29 6.78 14.01
N ASP A 19 -13.31 6.20 13.37
CA ASP A 19 -14.70 6.62 13.52
C ASP A 19 -15.42 5.72 14.53
N MET A 20 -15.84 6.32 15.66
CA MET A 20 -16.58 5.64 16.72
C MET A 20 -18.03 5.33 16.32
N GLN A 21 -18.52 5.88 15.21
CA GLN A 21 -19.87 5.66 14.69
C GLN A 21 -19.90 4.64 13.55
N ASP A 22 -18.75 4.23 13.02
CA ASP A 22 -18.67 3.25 11.93
C ASP A 22 -18.60 1.81 12.48
N PRO A 23 -19.63 0.97 12.23
CA PRO A 23 -19.63 -0.41 12.67
C PRO A 23 -18.47 -1.24 12.11
N THR A 24 -17.88 -0.89 10.97
CA THR A 24 -16.69 -1.62 10.49
C THR A 24 -15.43 -1.35 11.29
N GLN A 25 -15.45 -0.34 12.15
CA GLN A 25 -14.39 -0.09 13.10
C GLN A 25 -14.81 -0.62 14.46
N THR A 26 -15.98 -0.24 14.95
CA THR A 26 -16.44 -0.57 16.31
C THR A 26 -16.89 -2.00 16.52
N ASN A 27 -17.32 -2.74 15.49
CA ASN A 27 -17.62 -4.18 15.58
C ASN A 27 -16.42 -5.05 15.20
N THR A 28 -15.21 -4.54 15.40
CA THR A 28 -13.95 -5.25 15.15
C THR A 28 -12.93 -4.93 16.24
N ALA A 29 -11.85 -5.71 16.34
CA ALA A 29 -10.74 -5.42 17.24
C ALA A 29 -9.72 -4.44 16.61
N LYS A 30 -10.18 -3.48 15.82
CA LYS A 30 -9.34 -2.50 15.13
C LYS A 30 -8.96 -1.35 16.06
N LEU A 31 -7.71 -0.92 16.00
CA LEU A 31 -7.17 0.19 16.79
C LEU A 31 -6.61 1.32 15.92
N SER A 32 -6.56 1.12 14.60
CA SER A 32 -6.01 2.05 13.63
C SER A 32 -7.07 2.97 13.02
N ASP A 33 -6.62 4.12 12.53
CA ASP A 33 -7.46 5.07 11.79
C ASP A 33 -8.16 4.44 10.57
N THR A 34 -9.20 5.11 10.08
CA THR A 34 -10.11 4.59 9.04
C THR A 34 -9.37 4.24 7.75
N CYS A 35 -8.65 5.22 7.20
CA CYS A 35 -7.88 5.14 5.98
C CYS A 35 -6.77 6.19 5.99
N ALA A 36 -5.86 6.09 5.02
CA ALA A 36 -4.76 7.04 4.85
C ALA A 36 -4.65 7.49 3.39
N ALA A 37 -4.29 8.76 3.20
CA ALA A 37 -3.79 9.30 1.95
C ALA A 37 -2.30 9.65 2.12
N ILE A 38 -1.45 9.02 1.31
CA ILE A 38 0.00 9.27 1.29
C ILE A 38 0.36 9.95 -0.02
N MET A 39 1.05 11.08 0.08
CA MET A 39 1.67 11.76 -1.05
C MET A 39 3.17 11.51 -1.00
N CYS A 40 3.76 10.99 -2.07
CA CYS A 40 5.20 10.80 -2.20
C CYS A 40 5.78 11.72 -3.28
N ARG A 41 6.91 12.35 -3.00
CA ARG A 41 7.82 12.86 -4.03
C ARG A 41 8.82 11.77 -4.37
N MET A 42 8.97 11.47 -5.65
CA MET A 42 9.90 10.48 -6.17
C MET A 42 11.25 11.12 -6.52
N ASP A 43 12.30 10.30 -6.59
CA ASP A 43 13.69 10.67 -6.94
C ASP A 43 13.86 11.28 -8.35
N ASN A 44 12.90 11.05 -9.24
CA ASN A 44 12.85 11.68 -10.55
C ASN A 44 11.95 12.93 -10.60
N GLY A 45 11.48 13.43 -9.44
CA GLY A 45 10.58 14.57 -9.34
C GLY A 45 9.10 14.26 -9.57
N ALA A 46 8.73 13.03 -9.93
CA ALA A 46 7.33 12.62 -10.04
C ALA A 46 6.62 12.66 -8.67
N VAL A 47 5.30 12.73 -8.70
CA VAL A 47 4.46 12.69 -7.51
C VAL A 47 3.54 11.48 -7.57
N LEU A 48 3.49 10.71 -6.48
CA LEU A 48 2.58 9.60 -6.29
C LEU A 48 1.58 9.94 -5.20
N LYS A 49 0.30 9.63 -5.45
CA LYS A 49 -0.76 9.64 -4.45
C LYS A 49 -1.24 8.21 -4.23
N SER A 50 -1.24 7.77 -2.98
CA SER A 50 -1.83 6.51 -2.55
C SER A 50 -2.99 6.79 -1.61
N LEU A 51 -4.16 6.23 -1.87
CA LEU A 51 -5.32 6.22 -0.97
C LEU A 51 -5.66 4.77 -0.67
N HIS A 52 -5.63 4.40 0.61
CA HIS A 52 -5.81 3.00 1.02
C HIS A 52 -6.36 2.91 2.43
N GLY A 53 -6.79 1.71 2.82
CA GLY A 53 -7.44 1.43 4.10
C GLY A 53 -8.88 1.01 3.91
N ASN A 54 -9.68 1.14 4.97
CA ASN A 54 -11.00 0.51 5.05
C ASN A 54 -12.11 1.38 4.43
N LEU A 55 -11.86 1.92 3.25
CA LEU A 55 -12.86 2.67 2.49
C LEU A 55 -13.88 1.72 1.88
N ARG A 56 -15.15 2.15 1.85
CA ARG A 56 -16.25 1.40 1.23
C ARG A 56 -16.09 1.38 -0.29
N GLY A 57 -16.57 0.30 -0.92
CA GLY A 57 -16.47 0.10 -2.37
C GLY A 57 -15.12 -0.46 -2.79
N HIS A 58 -14.80 -1.66 -2.31
CA HIS A 58 -13.55 -2.37 -2.58
C HIS A 58 -13.11 -2.27 -4.05
N GLY A 59 -11.87 -1.87 -4.27
CA GLY A 59 -11.26 -1.78 -5.59
C GLY A 59 -9.84 -1.24 -5.54
N ASN A 60 -9.05 -1.61 -6.55
CA ASN A 60 -7.71 -1.09 -6.79
C ASN A 60 -7.77 -0.21 -8.03
N TYR A 61 -7.41 1.06 -7.88
CA TYR A 61 -7.37 2.02 -8.98
C TYR A 61 -5.96 2.58 -9.14
N VAL A 62 -5.41 2.40 -10.34
CA VAL A 62 -4.10 2.92 -10.73
C VAL A 62 -4.32 3.84 -11.90
N ARG A 63 -3.79 5.07 -11.78
CA ARG A 63 -3.79 6.07 -12.85
C ARG A 63 -2.43 6.70 -12.93
N ILE A 64 -1.87 6.70 -14.13
CA ILE A 64 -0.51 7.16 -14.41
C ILE A 64 -0.62 8.22 -15.50
N HIS A 65 -0.03 9.38 -15.23
CA HIS A 65 0.08 10.47 -16.18
C HIS A 65 1.53 10.57 -16.65
N GLY A 66 1.71 10.66 -17.97
CA GLY A 66 2.95 11.04 -18.61
C GLY A 66 2.76 12.33 -19.42
N ASN A 67 3.82 12.78 -20.07
CA ASN A 67 3.75 13.96 -20.94
C ASN A 67 2.86 13.75 -22.18
N LYS A 68 2.76 12.51 -22.69
CA LYS A 68 2.01 12.19 -23.92
C LYS A 68 0.56 11.72 -23.69
N GLY A 69 0.11 11.68 -22.44
CA GLY A 69 -1.21 11.19 -22.07
C GLY A 69 -1.23 10.40 -20.77
N LEU A 70 -2.17 9.48 -20.64
CA LEU A 70 -2.36 8.72 -19.41
C LEU A 70 -2.78 7.27 -19.67
N MET A 71 -2.60 6.44 -18.65
CA MET A 71 -3.24 5.12 -18.59
C MET A 71 -3.86 4.88 -17.21
N GLU A 72 -5.02 4.22 -17.19
CA GLU A 72 -5.70 3.82 -15.96
C GLU A 72 -6.54 2.56 -16.18
N ASN A 73 -6.81 1.81 -15.12
CA ASN A 73 -7.83 0.77 -15.20
C ASN A 73 -9.25 1.38 -15.27
N CYS A 74 -10.16 0.69 -15.94
CA CYS A 74 -11.56 1.11 -16.05
C CYS A 74 -12.22 1.19 -14.66
N ARG A 75 -12.99 2.26 -14.43
CA ARG A 75 -13.67 2.51 -13.14
C ARG A 75 -15.07 1.90 -13.07
N HIS A 76 -15.69 1.71 -14.23
CA HIS A 76 -17.04 1.17 -14.38
C HIS A 76 -17.01 -0.05 -15.30
N GLY A 77 -17.94 -0.99 -15.09
CA GLY A 77 -17.98 -2.24 -15.85
C GLY A 77 -16.80 -3.15 -15.48
N ASP A 78 -16.17 -3.74 -16.50
CA ASP A 78 -15.00 -4.59 -16.32
C ASP A 78 -13.77 -3.78 -15.93
N LYS A 79 -13.44 -3.83 -14.63
CA LYS A 79 -12.31 -3.11 -14.02
C LYS A 79 -10.95 -3.71 -14.35
N GLN A 80 -10.89 -4.87 -15.02
CA GLN A 80 -9.64 -5.46 -15.53
C GLN A 80 -9.19 -4.84 -16.86
N ARG A 81 -10.05 -4.05 -17.51
CA ARG A 81 -9.68 -3.35 -18.75
C ARG A 81 -8.76 -2.18 -18.48
N LEU A 82 -7.77 -2.04 -19.35
CA LEU A 82 -6.85 -0.92 -19.40
C LEU A 82 -7.37 0.14 -20.38
N ARG A 83 -7.50 1.37 -19.90
CA ARG A 83 -7.73 2.56 -20.70
C ARG A 83 -6.40 3.25 -20.95
N VAL A 84 -6.08 3.50 -22.21
CA VAL A 84 -4.95 4.31 -22.64
C VAL A 84 -5.47 5.52 -23.40
N TRP A 85 -5.02 6.70 -22.99
CA TRP A 85 -5.37 7.98 -23.61
C TRP A 85 -4.10 8.67 -24.10
N ARG A 86 -4.14 9.15 -25.34
CA ARG A 86 -3.08 9.94 -25.97
C ARG A 86 -3.57 11.35 -26.18
N GLU A 87 -2.72 12.32 -25.88
CA GLU A 87 -3.07 13.72 -26.10
C GLU A 87 -3.25 14.01 -27.60
N PRO A 88 -4.39 14.60 -28.04
CA PRO A 88 -4.69 14.77 -29.46
C PRO A 88 -3.65 15.57 -30.25
N PHE A 89 -2.96 16.49 -29.58
CA PHE A 89 -1.95 17.36 -30.18
C PHE A 89 -0.54 16.74 -30.25
N GLU A 90 -0.30 15.58 -29.62
CA GLU A 90 1.01 14.88 -29.66
C GLU A 90 0.95 13.48 -30.29
N LYS A 91 -0.25 12.93 -30.52
CA LYS A 91 -0.41 11.60 -31.14
C LYS A 91 -0.02 11.63 -32.62
N ARG A 92 0.40 10.49 -33.17
CA ARG A 92 0.65 10.38 -34.62
C ARG A 92 -0.65 10.41 -35.41
N THR A 93 -0.56 10.81 -36.68
CA THR A 93 -1.67 10.64 -37.64
C THR A 93 -2.06 9.17 -37.72
N GLY A 94 -3.36 8.89 -37.65
CA GLY A 94 -3.89 7.52 -37.65
C GLY A 94 -3.95 6.81 -36.29
N GLU A 95 -3.23 7.30 -35.25
CA GLU A 95 -3.34 6.71 -33.91
C GLU A 95 -4.69 7.05 -33.26
N PRO A 96 -5.36 6.09 -32.59
CA PRO A 96 -6.56 6.38 -31.83
C PRO A 96 -6.22 7.28 -30.63
N LYS A 97 -7.11 8.24 -30.34
CA LYS A 97 -7.02 9.10 -29.15
C LYS A 97 -7.17 8.28 -27.87
N GLU A 98 -8.02 7.28 -27.90
CA GLU A 98 -8.37 6.45 -26.76
C GLU A 98 -8.44 4.98 -27.20
N THR A 99 -7.88 4.10 -26.38
CA THR A 99 -7.96 2.66 -26.58
C THR A 99 -8.30 2.02 -25.25
N VAL A 100 -9.30 1.13 -25.26
CA VAL A 100 -9.72 0.39 -24.07
C VAL A 100 -9.72 -1.09 -24.42
N TYR A 101 -8.93 -1.89 -23.71
CA TYR A 101 -8.77 -3.32 -24.01
C TYR A 101 -8.49 -4.11 -22.73
N THR A 102 -8.68 -5.42 -22.78
CA THR A 102 -8.28 -6.33 -21.70
C THR A 102 -6.86 -6.80 -21.98
N PRO A 103 -5.87 -6.47 -21.15
CA PRO A 103 -4.51 -6.92 -21.35
C PRO A 103 -4.34 -8.36 -20.85
N ASP A 104 -3.48 -9.11 -21.53
CA ASP A 104 -2.97 -10.38 -21.02
C ASP A 104 -1.72 -10.14 -20.17
N PHE A 105 -1.48 -11.00 -19.19
CA PHE A 105 -0.16 -11.06 -18.57
C PHE A 105 0.91 -11.39 -19.62
N PRO A 106 2.07 -10.71 -19.59
CA PRO A 106 3.11 -10.88 -20.60
C PRO A 106 3.74 -12.28 -20.58
N THR A 107 3.64 -12.98 -19.46
CA THR A 107 4.09 -14.37 -19.30
C THR A 107 3.12 -15.12 -18.38
N HIS A 108 3.05 -16.44 -18.53
CA HIS A 108 2.30 -17.33 -17.63
C HIS A 108 0.82 -16.96 -17.43
N HIS A 109 0.19 -16.35 -18.45
CA HIS A 109 -1.18 -15.85 -18.39
C HIS A 109 -2.16 -16.90 -17.83
N ASP A 110 -2.22 -18.08 -18.44
CA ASP A 110 -3.15 -19.14 -18.01
C ASP A 110 -2.95 -19.59 -16.57
N ARG A 111 -1.72 -19.55 -16.06
CA ARG A 111 -1.41 -19.95 -14.69
C ARG A 111 -1.78 -18.83 -13.72
N ALA A 112 -1.48 -17.59 -14.08
CA ALA A 112 -1.82 -16.42 -13.28
C ALA A 112 -3.34 -16.22 -13.17
N THR A 113 -4.09 -16.33 -14.26
CA THR A 113 -5.56 -16.15 -14.25
C THR A 113 -6.31 -17.22 -13.47
N ARG A 114 -5.69 -18.40 -13.24
CA ARG A 114 -6.21 -19.45 -12.35
C ARG A 114 -5.87 -19.25 -10.88
N ALA A 115 -5.00 -18.30 -10.54
CA ALA A 115 -4.61 -18.00 -9.17
C ALA A 115 -5.53 -16.94 -8.51
N GLY A 116 -5.40 -16.80 -7.19
CA GLY A 116 -6.12 -15.78 -6.41
C GLY A 116 -5.66 -14.35 -6.70
N HIS A 117 -6.39 -13.39 -6.14
CA HIS A 117 -6.05 -11.95 -6.16
C HIS A 117 -5.72 -11.40 -7.56
N GLY A 118 -6.49 -11.80 -8.58
CA GLY A 118 -6.33 -11.34 -9.95
C GLY A 118 -5.02 -11.81 -10.61
N GLY A 119 -4.39 -12.87 -10.09
CA GLY A 119 -3.14 -13.45 -10.59
C GLY A 119 -1.87 -12.96 -9.93
N GLY A 120 -1.96 -11.96 -9.04
CA GLY A 120 -0.79 -11.46 -8.28
C GLY A 120 -0.14 -12.52 -7.39
N ASP A 121 -0.93 -13.42 -6.82
CA ASP A 121 -0.43 -14.51 -5.96
C ASP A 121 0.50 -15.46 -6.71
N PHE A 122 0.18 -15.73 -7.99
CA PHE A 122 1.02 -16.58 -8.85
C PHE A 122 2.41 -15.99 -9.03
N PHE A 123 2.51 -14.72 -9.45
CA PHE A 123 3.79 -14.08 -9.72
C PHE A 123 4.65 -13.94 -8.46
N THR A 124 4.02 -13.69 -7.31
CA THR A 124 4.72 -13.59 -6.03
C THR A 124 5.44 -14.90 -5.70
N GLY A 125 4.73 -16.03 -5.73
CA GLY A 125 5.32 -17.35 -5.48
C GLY A 125 6.30 -17.78 -6.59
N TYR A 126 5.96 -17.51 -7.85
CA TYR A 126 6.79 -17.84 -9.00
C TYR A 126 8.17 -17.15 -8.94
N HIS A 127 8.21 -15.83 -8.75
CA HIS A 127 9.48 -15.09 -8.71
C HIS A 127 10.31 -15.41 -7.47
N PHE A 128 9.68 -15.75 -6.35
CA PHE A 128 10.38 -16.23 -5.17
C PHE A 128 11.09 -17.57 -5.45
N ALA A 129 10.39 -18.55 -6.04
CA ALA A 129 10.97 -19.84 -6.40
C ALA A 129 12.06 -19.70 -7.47
N GLU A 130 11.86 -18.85 -8.47
CA GLU A 130 12.85 -18.61 -9.52
C GLU A 130 14.15 -18.01 -8.98
N ALA A 131 14.08 -17.05 -8.05
CA ALA A 131 15.27 -16.47 -7.42
C ALA A 131 16.09 -17.53 -6.65
N ILE A 132 15.43 -18.47 -5.97
CA ILE A 132 16.11 -19.60 -5.30
C ILE A 132 16.76 -20.51 -6.34
N ARG A 133 16.04 -20.85 -7.41
CA ARG A 133 16.49 -21.80 -8.43
C ARG A 133 17.66 -21.26 -9.25
N SER A 134 17.64 -19.98 -9.60
CA SER A 134 18.69 -19.36 -10.42
C SER A 134 19.89 -18.88 -9.60
N GLY A 135 19.71 -18.60 -8.31
CA GLY A 135 20.69 -17.89 -7.50
C GLY A 135 20.77 -16.38 -7.78
N GLU A 136 19.92 -15.87 -8.67
CA GLU A 136 19.87 -14.44 -9.01
C GLU A 136 18.97 -13.68 -8.03
N PRO A 137 19.37 -12.48 -7.58
CA PRO A 137 18.53 -11.65 -6.73
C PRO A 137 17.17 -11.34 -7.38
N PRO A 138 16.05 -11.43 -6.63
CA PRO A 138 14.75 -11.06 -7.17
C PRO A 138 14.68 -9.54 -7.43
N TYR A 139 13.81 -9.12 -8.34
CA TYR A 139 13.56 -7.68 -8.56
C TYR A 139 13.19 -6.98 -7.24
N LEU A 140 12.23 -7.56 -6.49
CA LEU A 140 11.88 -7.10 -5.14
C LEU A 140 12.91 -7.60 -4.12
N ASP A 141 14.13 -7.07 -4.19
CA ASP A 141 15.16 -7.28 -3.19
C ASP A 141 14.84 -6.59 -1.86
N VAL A 142 15.71 -6.79 -0.87
CA VAL A 142 15.56 -6.21 0.47
C VAL A 142 15.44 -4.68 0.44
N TYR A 143 16.15 -4.00 -0.46
CA TYR A 143 16.15 -2.54 -0.50
C TYR A 143 14.87 -1.99 -1.14
N ARG A 144 14.39 -2.61 -2.22
CA ARG A 144 13.10 -2.24 -2.81
C ARG A 144 11.95 -2.55 -1.87
N GLY A 145 11.98 -3.70 -1.20
CA GLY A 145 11.00 -4.04 -0.16
C GLY A 145 10.98 -2.98 0.95
N VAL A 146 12.15 -2.60 1.46
CA VAL A 146 12.24 -1.58 2.51
C VAL A 146 11.78 -0.20 2.02
N ASP A 147 12.13 0.24 0.81
CA ASP A 147 11.65 1.51 0.26
C ASP A 147 10.11 1.56 0.18
N MET A 148 9.48 0.44 -0.20
CA MET A 148 8.02 0.31 -0.25
C MET A 148 7.39 0.34 1.15
N SER A 149 8.03 -0.28 2.15
CA SER A 149 7.51 -0.34 3.53
C SER A 149 7.74 0.94 4.33
N ILE A 150 8.94 1.52 4.27
CA ILE A 150 9.32 2.67 5.10
C ILE A 150 8.58 3.95 4.72
N ALA A 151 8.10 4.05 3.47
CA ALA A 151 7.20 5.12 3.07
C ALA A 151 5.95 5.20 3.96
N GLY A 152 5.38 4.05 4.36
CA GLY A 152 4.25 3.99 5.29
C GLY A 152 4.62 4.41 6.72
N VAL A 153 5.79 3.98 7.21
CA VAL A 153 6.30 4.37 8.54
C VAL A 153 6.52 5.88 8.63
N GLN A 154 7.18 6.46 7.62
CA GLN A 154 7.43 7.90 7.56
C GLN A 154 6.14 8.70 7.34
N ALA A 155 5.17 8.15 6.60
CA ALA A 155 3.85 8.74 6.48
C ALA A 155 3.07 8.71 7.81
N TRP A 156 3.28 7.70 8.65
CA TRP A 156 2.68 7.68 9.99
C TRP A 156 3.30 8.75 10.91
N ARG A 157 4.63 8.91 10.87
CA ARG A 157 5.30 10.04 11.54
C ARG A 157 4.76 11.38 11.06
N SER A 158 4.53 11.51 9.75
CA SER A 158 3.92 12.67 9.12
C SER A 158 2.52 12.94 9.65
N ALA A 159 1.62 11.96 9.66
CA ALA A 159 0.26 12.11 10.13
C ALA A 159 0.18 12.58 11.59
N LEU A 160 1.07 12.07 12.46
CA LEU A 160 1.17 12.48 13.86
C LEU A 160 1.75 13.90 14.05
N ALA A 161 2.47 14.41 13.05
CA ALA A 161 3.06 15.75 13.04
C ALA A 161 2.28 16.69 12.10
N ASP A 162 0.94 16.62 12.16
CA ASP A 162 0.01 17.45 11.38
C ASP A 162 0.32 17.42 9.86
N SER A 163 0.56 16.22 9.35
CA SER A 163 0.86 15.97 7.93
C SER A 163 2.12 16.68 7.42
N ALA A 164 3.05 17.08 8.30
CA ALA A 164 4.33 17.67 7.93
C ALA A 164 5.14 16.71 7.04
N PRO A 165 6.00 17.21 6.12
CA PRO A 165 6.70 16.33 5.19
C PRO A 165 7.91 15.64 5.83
N PHE A 166 8.03 14.33 5.65
CA PHE A 166 9.15 13.51 6.18
C PHE A 166 9.99 12.92 5.05
N GLU A 167 11.30 12.81 5.27
CA GLU A 167 12.21 12.14 4.34
C GLU A 167 12.00 10.63 4.34
N VAL A 168 12.16 9.99 3.20
CA VAL A 168 12.28 8.53 3.06
C VAL A 168 13.75 8.20 2.83
N PRO A 169 14.48 7.67 3.81
CA PRO A 169 15.93 7.51 3.75
C PRO A 169 16.35 6.38 2.80
N ASP A 170 17.32 6.64 1.92
CA ASP A 170 17.89 5.57 1.08
C ASP A 170 18.84 4.70 1.91
N PHE A 171 18.37 3.51 2.26
CA PHE A 171 19.12 2.56 3.08
C PHE A 171 20.21 1.79 2.34
N ARG A 172 20.34 1.97 1.02
CA ARG A 172 21.56 1.55 0.30
C ARG A 172 22.76 2.37 0.78
N ILE A 173 22.52 3.62 1.20
CA ILE A 173 23.56 4.52 1.71
C ILE A 173 23.81 4.23 3.21
N LYS A 174 24.96 3.61 3.50
CA LYS A 174 25.35 3.17 4.87
C LYS A 174 25.24 4.28 5.93
N ARG A 175 25.64 5.52 5.61
CA ARG A 175 25.54 6.67 6.54
C ARG A 175 24.09 7.03 6.90
N LEU A 176 23.16 6.92 5.95
CA LEU A 176 21.75 7.20 6.19
C LEU A 176 21.13 6.06 7.00
N ARG A 177 21.38 4.81 6.60
CA ARG A 177 20.94 3.62 7.33
C ARG A 177 21.40 3.60 8.79
N LYS A 178 22.63 4.06 9.08
CA LYS A 178 23.16 4.13 10.46
C LYS A 178 22.30 4.99 11.40
N LYS A 179 21.66 6.04 10.88
CA LYS A 179 20.79 6.92 11.69
C LYS A 179 19.55 6.21 12.25
N TYR A 180 19.12 5.12 11.61
CA TYR A 180 17.90 4.37 11.95
C TYR A 180 18.19 3.02 12.62
N ARG A 181 19.45 2.70 12.92
CA ARG A 181 19.85 1.37 13.42
C ARG A 181 19.13 0.96 14.71
N ASN A 182 18.84 1.92 15.58
CA ASN A 182 18.19 1.72 16.87
C ASN A 182 16.80 2.39 16.92
N ASP A 183 16.21 2.64 15.74
CA ASP A 183 14.86 3.19 15.65
C ASP A 183 13.85 2.06 15.92
N HIS A 184 13.41 1.97 17.17
CA HIS A 184 12.41 1.01 17.62
C HIS A 184 11.00 1.65 17.70
N TRP A 185 10.78 2.73 16.97
CA TRP A 185 9.50 3.44 16.97
C TRP A 185 8.42 2.61 16.28
N THR A 186 7.33 2.32 16.98
CA THR A 186 6.28 1.42 16.52
C THR A 186 4.90 1.80 17.05
N PRO A 187 3.86 1.87 16.19
CA PRO A 187 2.48 2.04 16.64
C PRO A 187 1.84 0.73 17.13
N ASP A 188 2.59 -0.37 17.21
CA ASP A 188 2.09 -1.66 17.65
C ASP A 188 1.66 -1.63 19.13
N PRO A 189 0.37 -1.86 19.45
CA PRO A 189 -0.13 -1.91 20.81
C PRO A 189 0.53 -2.97 21.71
N ALA A 190 1.17 -4.00 21.15
CA ALA A 190 1.91 -5.01 21.91
C ALA A 190 3.26 -4.48 22.44
N HIS A 191 3.79 -3.41 21.85
CA HIS A 191 5.10 -2.82 22.19
C HIS A 191 4.97 -1.44 22.84
N LYS A 192 3.86 -1.18 23.57
CA LYS A 192 3.63 0.08 24.28
C LYS A 192 4.76 0.39 25.25
N GLY A 193 5.15 1.65 25.30
CA GLY A 193 6.18 2.15 26.21
C GLY A 193 6.38 3.65 26.06
N ALA A 194 7.26 4.22 26.89
CA ALA A 194 7.61 5.63 26.78
C ALA A 194 8.15 5.96 25.38
N GLY A 195 7.61 7.02 24.76
CA GLY A 195 8.03 7.48 23.42
C GLY A 195 7.44 6.71 22.24
N GLN A 196 6.63 5.67 22.46
CA GLN A 196 5.96 4.94 21.38
C GLN A 196 4.67 5.64 20.93
N PRO A 197 4.40 5.71 19.62
CA PRO A 197 3.20 6.34 19.10
C PRO A 197 1.95 5.48 19.35
N ALA A 198 0.78 6.11 19.33
CA ALA A 198 -0.47 5.38 19.17
C ALA A 198 -0.66 4.88 17.73
N SER A 199 -1.61 3.97 17.52
CA SER A 199 -2.01 3.52 16.18
C SER A 199 -3.07 4.41 15.52
N SER A 200 -3.52 5.46 16.21
CA SER A 200 -4.49 6.45 15.74
C SER A 200 -4.05 7.85 16.13
N ILE A 201 -4.36 8.85 15.30
CA ILE A 201 -4.13 10.26 15.62
C ILE A 201 -5.01 10.74 16.79
N ARG A 202 -6.04 9.96 17.15
CA ARG A 202 -6.88 10.18 18.35
C ARG A 202 -6.28 9.57 19.62
N GLY A 203 -5.03 9.10 19.57
CA GLY A 203 -4.37 8.43 20.68
C GLY A 203 -4.77 6.96 20.79
N HIS A 204 -4.74 6.41 22.00
CA HIS A 204 -5.00 5.00 22.23
C HIS A 204 -6.50 4.69 22.23
N ILE A 205 -6.98 4.07 21.15
CA ILE A 205 -8.37 3.61 21.03
C ILE A 205 -8.66 2.50 22.05
N LYS A 206 -9.79 2.61 22.75
CA LYS A 206 -10.30 1.59 23.68
C LYS A 206 -11.40 0.79 23.00
N LEU A 207 -11.16 -0.51 22.80
CA LEU A 207 -12.18 -1.43 22.27
C LEU A 207 -13.33 -1.58 23.28
N SER A 208 -14.57 -1.59 22.78
CA SER A 208 -15.75 -1.90 23.58
C SER A 208 -15.77 -3.37 23.99
N VAL A 209 -16.55 -3.68 25.03
CA VAL A 209 -16.71 -5.07 25.51
C VAL A 209 -17.37 -5.92 24.43
N GLU A 210 -18.32 -5.34 23.69
CA GLU A 210 -19.06 -5.94 22.60
C GLU A 210 -18.13 -6.26 21.42
N ALA A 211 -17.26 -5.32 21.05
CA ALA A 211 -16.27 -5.51 19.99
C ALA A 211 -15.35 -6.71 20.30
N LYS A 212 -14.83 -6.76 21.54
CA LYS A 212 -13.98 -7.87 22.01
C LYS A 212 -14.72 -9.20 21.99
N LYS A 213 -15.97 -9.22 22.49
CA LYS A 213 -16.81 -10.43 22.50
C LYS A 213 -17.08 -10.94 21.09
N LEU A 214 -17.39 -10.02 20.16
CA LEU A 214 -17.60 -10.36 18.76
C LEU A 214 -16.33 -10.90 18.10
N ALA A 215 -15.19 -10.21 18.30
CA ALA A 215 -13.91 -10.64 17.76
C ALA A 215 -13.53 -12.05 18.25
N ARG A 216 -13.62 -12.32 19.57
CA ARG A 216 -13.38 -13.67 20.14
C ARG A 216 -14.31 -14.72 19.52
N LYS A 217 -15.60 -14.41 19.36
CA LYS A 217 -16.57 -15.34 18.73
C LYS A 217 -16.17 -15.67 17.29
N VAL A 218 -15.85 -14.64 16.49
CA VAL A 218 -15.45 -14.80 15.08
C VAL A 218 -14.13 -15.56 14.97
N TRP A 219 -13.12 -15.23 15.76
CA TRP A 219 -11.84 -15.92 15.71
C TRP A 219 -11.93 -17.37 16.18
N LYS A 220 -12.68 -17.66 17.25
CA LYS A 220 -12.95 -19.03 17.68
C LYS A 220 -13.63 -19.86 16.59
N SER A 221 -14.58 -19.29 15.85
CA SER A 221 -15.23 -19.99 14.73
C SER A 221 -14.32 -20.22 13.52
N LYS A 222 -13.17 -19.53 13.47
CA LYS A 222 -12.09 -19.74 12.49
C LYS A 222 -10.96 -20.63 13.00
N GLY A 223 -11.07 -21.19 14.21
CA GLY A 223 -10.10 -22.13 14.79
C GLY A 223 -8.96 -21.48 15.58
N TYR A 224 -9.02 -20.18 15.86
CA TYR A 224 -8.02 -19.52 16.70
C TYR A 224 -8.27 -19.78 18.19
N ASP A 225 -7.18 -19.98 18.94
CA ASP A 225 -7.24 -19.93 20.41
C ASP A 225 -7.40 -18.49 20.88
N VAL A 226 -8.45 -18.25 21.65
CA VAL A 226 -8.83 -16.93 22.17
C VAL A 226 -8.75 -16.87 23.70
N SER A 227 -8.13 -17.87 24.33
CA SER A 227 -7.95 -17.94 25.79
C SER A 227 -7.06 -16.82 26.35
N GLN A 228 -6.16 -16.28 25.53
CA GLN A 228 -5.18 -15.24 25.90
C GLN A 228 -5.60 -13.81 25.52
N MET A 229 -6.83 -13.60 25.06
CA MET A 229 -7.37 -12.29 24.63
C MET A 229 -8.44 -11.76 25.54
#